data_AF-A0A833LW30-F1
#
_entry.id   AF-A0A833LW30-F1
#
_cell.length_a   1.000
_cell.length_b   1.000
_cell.length_c   1.000
_cell.angle_alpha   90.00
_cell.angle_beta   90.00
_cell.angle_gamma   90.00
#
_symmetry.space_group_name_H-M   'P 1'
#
loop_
_entity.id
_entity.type
_entity.pdbx_description
1 polymer ?
#
loop_
_entity_poly.entity_id
_entity_poly.type
_entity_poly.pdbx_seq_one_letter_code
_entity_poly.pdbx_strand_id
1 'polypeptide(L)'
;MKTMKIKTSAEYEAALGEIDALMGADLTAAQSEHYDRLVAAIEQYESVQFPIEPPDPVAAVQFRMEQEGLKQKDLVKFFGDKAKVSKFLSGKLTLSQAMIKSLHQGLGIPLESLMGLLPSKEAEVSQIDWGRFPVKEMARRGWLNLSNRKTVTADLIESSLKAAYPMLEKMDLQPIYLRSTNTQNRNPDPYAVLAWQLQLMKLASAEKLKEEFDFSVLTSEFGRELAKLSYLDQGPRLAKEFLNKNGIHLVILEHLPKTYLDGAAMMLPSQRPVIGLTLRMDRLDNFWFNLLHEVAHISLHISKNRLRVITESLEHVSSDPEEIEANRWAADALIPEEIWRACGFNSSTTESEILAFSKAIRIHPAITAGRIRHESGNYTLYSRLLGKGLVRPIFESGKKVPKRGTFKESA
;
A
#
# COMPACT_ATOMS: atom_id res chain seq x y z
N MET A 1 13.51 -4.66 -27.14
CA MET A 1 14.26 -4.36 -25.90
C MET A 1 14.52 -5.68 -25.18
N LYS A 2 15.73 -5.87 -24.63
CA LYS A 2 16.08 -7.10 -23.90
C LYS A 2 15.29 -7.12 -22.58
N THR A 3 14.38 -8.07 -22.40
CA THR A 3 13.51 -8.16 -21.22
C THR A 3 14.31 -8.63 -20.01
N MET A 4 14.32 -7.83 -18.94
CA MET A 4 14.83 -8.24 -17.64
C MET A 4 13.85 -9.23 -17.03
N LYS A 5 14.35 -10.34 -16.50
CA LYS A 5 13.54 -11.36 -15.84
C LYS A 5 14.18 -11.66 -14.50
N ILE A 6 13.41 -11.46 -13.44
CA ILE A 6 13.76 -11.94 -12.10
C ILE A 6 13.19 -13.34 -11.98
N LYS A 7 14.01 -14.29 -11.52
CA LYS A 7 13.61 -15.70 -11.37
C LYS A 7 13.85 -16.23 -9.96
N THR A 8 14.64 -15.53 -9.17
CA THR A 8 15.02 -15.94 -7.81
C THR A 8 14.77 -14.83 -6.81
N SER A 9 14.56 -15.20 -5.54
CA SER A 9 14.40 -14.25 -4.43
C SER A 9 15.64 -13.35 -4.26
N ALA A 10 16.83 -13.82 -4.59
CA ALA A 10 18.06 -13.02 -4.48
C ALA A 10 18.17 -11.96 -5.60
N GLU A 11 17.80 -12.31 -6.83
CA GLU A 11 17.70 -11.35 -7.94
C GLU A 11 16.61 -10.31 -7.66
N TYR A 12 15.52 -10.73 -7.01
CA TYR A 12 14.43 -9.85 -6.61
C TYR A 12 14.87 -8.80 -5.57
N GLU A 13 15.54 -9.23 -4.49
CA GLU A 13 16.08 -8.32 -3.47
C GLU A 13 17.14 -7.36 -4.04
N ALA A 14 17.99 -7.85 -4.95
CA ALA A 14 18.96 -7.01 -5.64
C ALA A 14 18.26 -5.94 -6.50
N ALA A 15 17.22 -6.33 -7.24
CA ALA A 15 16.44 -5.41 -8.07
C ALA A 15 15.72 -4.33 -7.23
N LEU A 16 15.17 -4.69 -6.06
CA LEU A 16 14.60 -3.73 -5.11
C LEU A 16 15.64 -2.75 -4.58
N GLY A 17 16.82 -3.25 -4.17
CA GLY A 17 17.92 -2.41 -3.71
C GLY A 17 18.41 -1.45 -4.81
N GLU A 18 18.40 -1.89 -6.08
CA GLU A 18 18.70 -1.03 -7.22
C GLU A 18 17.62 0.04 -7.44
N ILE A 19 16.33 -0.31 -7.34
CA ILE A 19 15.24 0.67 -7.38
C ILE A 19 15.43 1.71 -6.27
N ASP A 20 15.64 1.28 -5.03
CA ASP A 20 15.85 2.15 -3.87
C ASP A 20 17.00 3.15 -4.10
N ALA A 21 18.09 2.70 -4.73
CA ALA A 21 19.24 3.54 -5.06
C ALA A 21 18.99 4.52 -6.21
N LEU A 22 18.11 4.16 -7.16
CA LEU A 22 17.73 5.00 -8.29
C LEU A 22 16.63 6.01 -7.91
N MET A 23 15.90 5.79 -6.83
CA MET A 23 14.88 6.73 -6.40
C MET A 23 15.48 7.98 -5.73
N GLY A 24 14.91 9.15 -6.04
CA GLY A 24 15.34 10.43 -5.50
C GLY A 24 16.58 11.03 -6.17
N ALA A 25 17.03 10.45 -7.28
CA ALA A 25 18.10 10.97 -8.14
C ALA A 25 17.55 11.49 -9.48
N ASP A 26 18.18 12.51 -10.06
CA ASP A 26 17.92 12.92 -11.45
C ASP A 26 18.45 11.84 -12.40
N LEU A 27 17.56 11.00 -12.92
CA LEU A 27 17.93 9.87 -13.76
C LEU A 27 18.27 10.31 -15.19
N THR A 28 19.40 9.82 -15.71
CA THR A 28 19.68 9.87 -17.15
C THR A 28 18.69 9.01 -17.94
N ALA A 29 18.55 9.24 -19.25
CA ALA A 29 17.68 8.43 -20.11
C ALA A 29 17.97 6.92 -20.00
N ALA A 30 19.25 6.53 -19.92
CA ALA A 30 19.66 5.14 -19.76
C ALA A 30 19.28 4.55 -18.39
N GLN A 31 19.41 5.34 -17.31
CA GLN A 31 18.99 4.91 -15.97
C GLN A 31 17.47 4.84 -15.84
N SER A 32 16.74 5.75 -16.49
CA SER A 32 15.28 5.70 -16.55
C SER A 32 14.80 4.43 -17.27
N GLU A 33 15.39 4.09 -18.41
CA GLU A 33 15.09 2.84 -19.11
C GLU A 33 15.44 1.60 -18.27
N HIS A 34 16.56 1.63 -17.54
CA HIS A 34 16.93 0.55 -16.62
C HIS A 34 15.92 0.40 -15.47
N TYR A 35 15.51 1.52 -14.86
CA TYR A 35 14.46 1.55 -13.84
C TYR A 35 13.14 0.97 -14.37
N ASP A 36 12.74 1.28 -15.62
CA ASP A 36 11.54 0.68 -16.23
C ASP A 36 11.62 -0.83 -16.33
N ARG A 37 12.78 -1.34 -16.74
CA ARG A 37 12.99 -2.78 -16.83
C ARG A 37 12.99 -3.45 -15.46
N LEU A 38 13.58 -2.80 -14.45
CA LEU A 38 13.57 -3.27 -13.07
C LEU A 38 12.14 -3.34 -12.52
N VAL A 39 11.38 -2.25 -12.64
CA VAL A 39 9.98 -2.17 -12.19
C VAL A 39 9.14 -3.24 -12.86
N ALA A 40 9.17 -3.34 -14.19
CA ALA A 40 8.38 -4.32 -14.92
C ALA A 40 8.79 -5.78 -14.58
N ALA A 41 10.07 -6.03 -14.33
CA ALA A 41 10.56 -7.36 -13.94
C ALA A 41 10.17 -7.72 -12.50
N ILE A 42 10.12 -6.73 -11.61
CA ILE A 42 9.65 -6.84 -10.22
C ILE A 42 8.15 -7.15 -10.22
N GLU A 43 7.32 -6.31 -10.86
CA GLU A 43 5.86 -6.52 -10.97
C GLU A 43 5.54 -7.90 -11.60
N GLN A 44 6.28 -8.31 -12.64
CA GLN A 44 6.08 -9.61 -13.29
C GLN A 44 6.51 -10.79 -12.42
N TYR A 45 7.62 -10.66 -11.68
CA TYR A 45 8.05 -11.70 -10.76
C TYR A 45 7.06 -11.83 -9.60
N GLU A 46 6.56 -10.70 -9.11
CA GLU A 46 5.57 -10.64 -8.05
C GLU A 46 4.26 -11.30 -8.45
N SER A 47 3.76 -10.98 -9.65
CA SER A 47 2.51 -11.56 -10.18
C SER A 47 2.56 -13.08 -10.39
N VAL A 48 3.76 -13.65 -10.56
CA VAL A 48 3.97 -15.10 -10.80
C VAL A 48 4.31 -15.86 -9.53
N GLN A 49 5.13 -15.30 -8.64
CA GLN A 49 5.55 -15.97 -7.40
C GLN A 49 4.55 -15.80 -6.25
N PHE A 50 3.70 -14.77 -6.33
CA PHE A 50 2.69 -14.47 -5.30
C PHE A 50 1.32 -14.29 -5.96
N PRO A 51 0.75 -15.37 -6.55
CA PRO A 51 -0.58 -15.32 -7.13
C PRO A 51 -1.62 -14.85 -6.11
N ILE A 52 -2.55 -14.02 -6.56
CA ILE A 52 -3.67 -13.51 -5.76
C ILE A 52 -4.61 -14.68 -5.46
N GLU A 53 -4.50 -15.27 -4.28
CA GLU A 53 -5.56 -16.11 -3.71
C GLU A 53 -5.86 -15.71 -2.26
N PRO A 54 -7.14 -15.55 -1.89
CA PRO A 54 -7.53 -15.41 -0.49
C PRO A 54 -7.37 -16.74 0.26
N PRO A 55 -7.18 -16.75 1.60
CA PRO A 55 -7.32 -17.94 2.41
C PRO A 55 -8.80 -18.25 2.48
N ASP A 56 -9.22 -19.14 1.59
CA ASP A 56 -10.54 -19.71 1.59
C ASP A 56 -10.58 -20.84 2.65
N PRO A 57 -11.41 -20.72 3.71
CA PRO A 57 -11.60 -21.81 4.67
C PRO A 57 -12.01 -23.12 3.99
N VAL A 58 -12.69 -23.04 2.84
CA VAL A 58 -13.03 -24.21 2.02
C VAL A 58 -11.76 -24.81 1.42
N ALA A 59 -10.87 -24.00 0.83
CA ALA A 59 -9.57 -24.45 0.35
C ALA A 59 -8.70 -25.06 1.46
N ALA A 60 -8.67 -24.45 2.66
CA ALA A 60 -7.90 -24.99 3.80
C ALA A 60 -8.39 -26.38 4.23
N VAL A 61 -9.72 -26.59 4.23
CA VAL A 61 -10.33 -27.88 4.54
C VAL A 61 -10.13 -28.88 3.40
N GLN A 62 -10.27 -28.48 2.14
CA GLN A 62 -10.03 -29.33 0.97
C GLN A 62 -8.58 -29.78 0.88
N PHE A 63 -7.62 -28.88 1.10
CA PHE A 63 -6.20 -29.19 1.15
C PHE A 63 -5.91 -30.25 2.22
N ARG A 64 -6.50 -30.10 3.42
CA ARG A 64 -6.34 -31.10 4.48
C ARG A 64 -6.98 -32.44 4.12
N MET A 65 -8.11 -32.43 3.41
CA MET A 65 -8.72 -33.66 2.89
C MET A 65 -7.81 -34.39 1.91
N GLU A 66 -7.11 -33.65 1.03
CA GLU A 66 -6.18 -34.24 0.07
C GLU A 66 -4.94 -34.84 0.76
N GLN A 67 -4.36 -34.13 1.73
CA GLN A 67 -3.19 -34.61 2.48
C GLN A 67 -3.47 -35.89 3.28
N GLU A 68 -4.68 -36.01 3.84
CA GLU A 68 -5.08 -37.15 4.67
C GLU A 68 -5.94 -38.19 3.93
N GLY A 69 -6.17 -38.02 2.62
CA GLY A 69 -7.00 -38.92 1.81
C GLY A 69 -8.47 -38.99 2.25
N LEU A 70 -8.98 -37.94 2.89
CA LEU A 70 -10.34 -37.88 3.45
C LEU A 70 -11.37 -37.61 2.35
N LYS A 71 -12.54 -38.24 2.48
CA LYS A 71 -13.70 -37.98 1.61
C LYS A 71 -14.71 -37.10 2.36
N GLN A 72 -15.66 -36.49 1.64
CA GLN A 72 -16.66 -35.61 2.25
C GLN A 72 -17.44 -36.26 3.40
N LYS A 73 -17.66 -37.59 3.32
CA LYS A 73 -18.31 -38.35 4.40
C LYS A 73 -17.53 -38.31 5.72
N ASP A 74 -16.21 -38.15 5.66
CA ASP A 74 -15.31 -38.18 6.81
C ASP A 74 -15.27 -36.82 7.53
N LEU A 75 -15.79 -35.76 6.89
CA LEU A 75 -15.98 -34.45 7.52
C LEU A 75 -17.28 -34.33 8.32
N VAL A 76 -18.21 -35.29 8.18
CA VAL A 76 -19.52 -35.24 8.86
C VAL A 76 -19.36 -35.13 10.38
N LYS A 77 -18.33 -35.75 10.96
CA LYS A 77 -18.01 -35.64 12.40
C LYS A 77 -17.68 -34.22 12.87
N PHE A 78 -17.24 -33.33 11.97
CA PHE A 78 -16.90 -31.93 12.31
C PHE A 78 -18.04 -30.94 12.04
N PHE A 79 -18.90 -31.26 11.07
CA PHE A 79 -20.03 -30.41 10.66
C PHE A 79 -21.40 -30.88 11.19
N GLY A 80 -21.45 -32.08 11.76
CA GLY A 80 -22.65 -32.74 12.31
C GLY A 80 -23.45 -33.51 11.26
N ASP A 81 -23.65 -32.96 10.06
CA ASP A 81 -24.41 -33.62 9.00
C ASP A 81 -23.80 -33.41 7.60
N LYS A 82 -24.13 -34.34 6.69
CA LYS A 82 -23.61 -34.34 5.31
C LYS A 82 -24.10 -33.15 4.49
N ALA A 83 -25.27 -32.59 4.81
CA ALA A 83 -25.83 -31.45 4.09
C ALA A 83 -25.01 -30.18 4.36
N LYS A 84 -24.55 -29.96 5.59
CA LYS A 84 -23.66 -28.86 5.98
C LYS A 84 -22.27 -28.99 5.36
N VAL A 85 -21.69 -30.20 5.33
CA VAL A 85 -20.43 -30.43 4.62
C VAL A 85 -20.53 -30.03 3.15
N SER A 86 -21.60 -30.46 2.46
CA SER A 86 -21.79 -30.14 1.04
C SER A 86 -22.04 -28.64 0.80
N LYS A 87 -22.83 -27.99 1.67
CA LYS A 87 -23.05 -26.54 1.58
C LYS A 87 -21.78 -25.74 1.87
N PHE A 88 -20.95 -26.18 2.81
CA PHE A 88 -19.67 -25.56 3.11
C PHE A 88 -18.69 -25.70 1.93
N LEU A 89 -18.49 -26.93 1.42
CA LEU A 89 -17.56 -27.17 0.30
C LEU A 89 -17.98 -26.52 -1.02
N SER A 90 -19.24 -26.07 -1.13
CA SER A 90 -19.76 -25.31 -2.27
C SER A 90 -19.82 -23.80 -2.01
N GLY A 91 -19.27 -23.32 -0.89
CA GLY A 91 -19.20 -21.90 -0.54
C GLY A 91 -20.53 -21.29 -0.05
N LYS A 92 -21.56 -22.12 0.20
CA LYS A 92 -22.92 -21.67 0.57
C LYS A 92 -23.18 -21.71 2.08
N LEU A 93 -22.18 -22.05 2.89
CA LEU A 93 -22.26 -22.09 4.34
C LEU A 93 -20.94 -21.57 4.93
N THR A 94 -21.03 -20.59 5.83
CA THR A 94 -19.91 -20.10 6.65
C THR A 94 -19.73 -20.98 7.89
N LEU A 95 -18.50 -21.13 8.38
CA LEU A 95 -18.22 -21.95 9.56
C LEU A 95 -18.76 -21.29 10.84
N SER A 96 -19.38 -22.09 11.72
CA SER A 96 -19.72 -21.66 13.08
C SER A 96 -18.53 -21.84 14.02
N GLN A 97 -18.52 -21.15 15.16
CA GLN A 97 -17.45 -21.28 16.16
C GLN A 97 -17.26 -22.72 16.66
N ALA A 98 -18.34 -23.50 16.74
CA ALA A 98 -18.28 -24.92 17.08
C ALA A 98 -17.61 -25.75 15.97
N MET A 99 -17.92 -25.47 14.70
CA MET A 99 -17.28 -26.15 13.56
C MET A 99 -15.79 -25.81 13.45
N ILE A 100 -15.44 -24.54 13.66
CA ILE A 100 -14.04 -24.06 13.70
C ILE A 100 -13.24 -24.82 14.75
N LYS A 101 -13.75 -24.90 15.98
CA LYS A 101 -13.09 -25.65 17.07
C LYS A 101 -12.95 -27.13 16.72
N SER A 102 -14.01 -27.75 16.18
CA SER A 102 -13.99 -29.16 15.78
C SER A 102 -13.00 -29.45 14.65
N LEU A 103 -12.91 -28.59 13.64
CA LEU A 103 -11.97 -28.73 12.52
C LEU A 103 -10.53 -28.51 12.98
N HIS A 104 -10.30 -27.53 13.85
CA HIS A 104 -8.98 -27.27 14.42
C HIS A 104 -8.48 -28.45 15.26
N GLN A 105 -9.29 -28.90 16.22
CA GLN A 105 -8.92 -30.01 17.10
C GLN A 105 -8.85 -31.34 16.37
N GLY A 106 -9.73 -31.54 15.39
CA GLY A 106 -9.91 -32.83 14.73
C GLY A 106 -9.04 -33.07 13.50
N LEU A 107 -8.65 -32.02 12.81
CA LEU A 107 -7.84 -32.08 11.58
C LEU A 107 -6.54 -31.26 11.69
N GLY A 108 -6.26 -30.65 12.84
CA GLY A 108 -5.06 -29.84 13.04
C GLY A 108 -4.97 -28.64 12.08
N ILE A 109 -6.10 -28.14 11.57
CA ILE A 109 -6.14 -26.98 10.69
C ILE A 109 -6.00 -25.74 11.60
N PRO A 110 -5.04 -24.83 11.35
CA PRO A 110 -4.87 -23.62 12.17
C PRO A 110 -6.20 -22.84 12.30
N LEU A 111 -6.53 -22.39 13.52
CA LEU A 111 -7.76 -21.62 13.79
C LEU A 111 -7.85 -20.39 12.89
N GLU A 112 -6.70 -19.83 12.57
CA GLU A 112 -6.47 -18.67 11.73
C GLU A 112 -6.97 -18.88 10.31
N SER A 113 -6.68 -20.06 9.75
CA SER A 113 -7.12 -20.50 8.43
C SER A 113 -8.62 -20.82 8.38
N LEU A 114 -9.22 -21.19 9.51
CA LEU A 114 -10.64 -21.53 9.62
C LEU A 114 -11.53 -20.33 9.96
N MET A 115 -10.98 -19.34 10.67
CA MET A 115 -11.68 -18.13 11.10
C MET A 115 -11.59 -17.00 10.07
N GLY A 116 -10.73 -17.10 9.05
CA GLY A 116 -10.37 -15.96 8.21
C GLY A 116 -9.75 -14.81 9.01
N LEU A 117 -9.30 -15.09 10.24
CA LEU A 117 -8.82 -14.13 11.22
C LEU A 117 -7.48 -14.64 11.73
N LEU A 118 -6.39 -14.03 11.26
CA LEU A 118 -5.05 -14.31 11.77
C LEU A 118 -4.97 -13.88 13.25
N PRO A 119 -4.17 -14.57 14.07
CA PRO A 119 -4.26 -14.49 15.52
C PRO A 119 -3.58 -13.21 16.01
N SER A 120 -4.32 -12.43 16.80
CA SER A 120 -3.77 -11.36 17.63
C SER A 120 -3.15 -11.96 18.89
N LYS A 121 -1.84 -12.21 18.89
CA LYS A 121 -1.12 -12.25 20.16
C LYS A 121 -0.78 -10.82 20.55
N GLU A 122 -1.56 -10.29 21.48
CA GLU A 122 -1.17 -9.15 22.30
C GLU A 122 0.09 -9.56 23.07
N ALA A 123 1.26 -9.20 22.54
CA ALA A 123 2.50 -9.23 23.31
C ALA A 123 2.53 -7.97 24.16
N GLU A 124 2.56 -8.14 25.48
CA GLU A 124 2.74 -7.05 26.44
C GLU A 124 3.95 -6.18 26.06
N VAL A 125 3.73 -4.87 25.97
CA VAL A 125 4.75 -3.88 25.63
C VAL A 125 5.76 -3.76 26.77
N SER A 126 7.01 -4.12 26.50
CA SER A 126 8.13 -3.63 27.28
C SER A 126 9.19 -3.03 26.36
N GLN A 127 9.12 -1.70 26.22
CA GLN A 127 10.14 -0.76 25.71
C GLN A 127 10.46 -0.74 24.20
N ILE A 128 10.38 0.46 23.60
CA ILE A 128 10.84 0.76 22.24
C ILE A 128 12.38 0.65 22.20
N ASP A 129 12.92 -0.14 21.27
CA ASP A 129 14.37 -0.18 21.02
C ASP A 129 14.77 0.96 20.07
N TRP A 130 15.15 2.10 20.65
CA TRP A 130 15.61 3.28 19.92
C TRP A 130 16.80 3.00 19.00
N GLY A 131 17.64 1.99 19.32
CA GLY A 131 18.81 1.64 18.53
C GLY A 131 18.48 1.03 17.15
N ARG A 132 17.25 0.56 16.95
CA ARG A 132 16.80 -0.06 15.69
C ARG A 132 16.24 0.92 14.67
N PHE A 133 16.01 2.18 15.05
CA PHE A 133 15.57 3.20 14.09
C PHE A 133 16.62 3.42 12.99
N PRO A 134 16.21 3.69 11.73
CA PRO A 134 17.13 3.97 10.62
C PRO A 134 17.73 5.38 10.70
N VAL A 135 18.35 5.72 11.83
CA VAL A 135 18.76 7.09 12.19
C VAL A 135 19.79 7.70 11.23
N LYS A 136 20.64 6.87 10.63
CA LYS A 136 21.60 7.33 9.60
C LYS A 136 20.87 7.88 8.39
N GLU A 137 19.84 7.17 7.94
CA GLU A 137 19.03 7.56 6.79
C GLU A 137 18.14 8.76 7.13
N MET A 138 17.51 8.75 8.31
CA MET A 138 16.73 9.89 8.82
C MET A 138 17.58 11.16 8.89
N ALA A 139 18.82 11.07 9.39
CA ALA A 139 19.75 12.20 9.44
C ALA A 139 20.19 12.64 8.04
N ARG A 140 20.49 11.70 7.12
CA ARG A 140 20.82 12.00 5.72
C ARG A 140 19.70 12.80 5.03
N ARG A 141 18.44 12.47 5.33
CA ARG A 141 17.25 13.18 4.82
C ARG A 141 16.89 14.44 5.62
N GLY A 142 17.67 14.78 6.66
CA GLY A 142 17.44 15.96 7.50
C GLY A 142 16.26 15.86 8.45
N TRP A 143 15.74 14.66 8.72
CA TRP A 143 14.62 14.44 9.65
C TRP A 143 15.08 14.56 11.11
N LEU A 144 16.33 14.18 11.38
CA LEU A 144 16.99 14.24 12.68
C LEU A 144 18.26 15.06 12.59
N ASN A 145 18.49 15.89 13.60
CA ASN A 145 19.76 16.57 13.79
C ASN A 145 20.63 15.77 14.77
N LEU A 146 21.39 14.82 14.24
CA LEU A 146 22.46 14.17 14.97
C LEU A 146 23.70 15.07 14.85
N SER A 147 23.87 16.01 15.78
CA SER A 147 25.03 16.92 15.83
C SER A 147 26.35 16.18 15.53
N ASN A 148 27.35 16.83 14.91
CA ASN A 148 28.69 16.32 14.51
C ASN A 148 29.49 15.54 15.59
N ARG A 149 28.93 14.47 16.15
CA ARG A 149 29.49 13.67 17.22
C ARG A 149 29.93 12.35 16.62
N LYS A 150 31.17 11.96 16.94
CA LYS A 150 31.86 10.79 16.36
C LYS A 150 31.18 9.44 16.68
N THR A 151 30.28 9.40 17.66
CA THR A 151 29.59 8.18 18.10
C THR A 151 28.10 8.45 18.29
N VAL A 152 27.26 7.58 17.72
CA VAL A 152 25.80 7.63 17.87
C VAL A 152 25.40 6.56 18.88
N THR A 153 24.95 6.97 20.07
CA THR A 153 24.48 6.08 21.15
C THR A 153 22.95 6.02 21.19
N ALA A 154 22.38 4.99 21.83
CA ALA A 154 20.93 4.86 21.99
C ALA A 154 20.30 6.08 22.69
N ASP A 155 20.92 6.61 23.74
CA ASP A 155 20.44 7.80 24.45
C ASP A 155 20.40 9.06 23.58
N LEU A 156 21.39 9.21 22.68
CA LEU A 156 21.41 10.32 21.73
C LEU A 156 20.29 10.17 20.70
N ILE A 157 20.04 8.94 20.24
CA ILE A 157 18.93 8.64 19.32
C ILE A 157 17.60 8.97 19.98
N GLU A 158 17.38 8.47 21.20
CA GLU A 158 16.16 8.68 21.97
C GLU A 158 15.89 10.18 22.19
N SER A 159 16.87 10.91 22.71
CA SER A 159 16.73 12.36 22.95
C SER A 159 16.50 13.15 21.66
N SER A 160 17.16 12.78 20.56
CA SER A 160 16.96 13.41 19.25
C SER A 160 15.59 13.11 18.66
N LEU A 161 15.10 11.88 18.81
CA LEU A 161 13.75 11.49 18.38
C LEU A 161 12.69 12.22 19.20
N LYS A 162 12.79 12.23 20.53
CA LYS A 162 11.86 12.97 21.40
C LYS A 162 11.83 14.47 21.08
N ALA A 163 13.00 15.07 20.83
CA ALA A 163 13.08 16.48 20.43
C ALA A 163 12.49 16.73 19.03
N ALA A 164 12.76 15.85 18.07
CA ALA A 164 12.24 15.97 16.71
C ALA A 164 10.74 15.66 16.60
N TYR A 165 10.24 14.85 17.54
CA TYR A 165 8.89 14.34 17.58
C TYR A 165 8.27 14.49 18.99
N PRO A 166 7.90 15.71 19.43
CA PRO A 166 7.35 15.94 20.78
C PRO A 166 6.06 15.16 21.09
N MET A 167 5.31 14.73 20.05
CA MET A 167 4.13 13.89 20.24
C MET A 167 4.45 12.52 20.84
N LEU A 168 5.71 12.04 20.75
CA LEU A 168 6.14 10.77 21.37
C LEU A 168 5.96 10.79 22.89
N GLU A 169 6.02 11.95 23.55
CA GLU A 169 5.83 12.05 25.00
C GLU A 169 4.37 11.91 25.43
N LYS A 170 3.44 12.19 24.51
CA LYS A 170 1.98 12.19 24.74
C LYS A 170 1.29 11.01 24.06
N MET A 171 1.97 10.33 23.17
CA MET A 171 1.50 9.12 22.53
C MET A 171 1.83 7.94 23.41
N ASP A 172 0.80 7.19 23.80
CA ASP A 172 0.99 5.79 24.14
C ASP A 172 1.38 5.10 22.83
N LEU A 173 2.68 5.09 22.53
CA LEU A 173 3.24 4.42 21.36
C LEU A 173 3.11 2.93 21.60
N GLN A 174 1.88 2.42 21.47
CA GLN A 174 1.69 1.03 21.16
C GLN A 174 2.48 0.82 19.87
N PRO A 175 3.52 -0.04 19.87
CA PRO A 175 4.26 -0.36 18.66
C PRO A 175 3.21 -0.70 17.62
N ILE A 176 3.20 0.04 16.51
CA ILE A 176 2.30 -0.29 15.41
C ILE A 176 2.87 -1.57 14.83
N TYR A 177 2.40 -2.70 15.37
CA TYR A 177 2.71 -4.01 14.84
C TYR A 177 2.06 -4.07 13.47
N LEU A 178 2.90 -3.87 12.45
CA LEU A 178 2.69 -4.42 11.13
C LEU A 178 2.27 -5.87 11.32
N ARG A 179 1.06 -6.18 10.89
CA ARG A 179 0.52 -7.52 10.91
C ARG A 179 1.30 -8.34 9.87
N SER A 180 2.44 -8.89 10.25
CA SER A 180 3.18 -9.86 9.42
C SER A 180 2.36 -11.14 9.32
N THR A 181 1.57 -11.26 8.26
CA THR A 181 0.87 -12.49 7.92
C THR A 181 1.71 -13.24 6.92
N ASN A 182 2.58 -14.10 7.45
CA ASN A 182 3.21 -15.23 6.80
C ASN A 182 3.40 -15.09 5.27
N THR A 183 4.47 -14.42 4.85
CA THR A 183 4.97 -14.56 3.50
C THR A 183 6.36 -15.16 3.56
N GLN A 184 6.57 -16.17 2.73
CA GLN A 184 7.90 -16.63 2.41
C GLN A 184 8.68 -15.40 1.86
N ASN A 185 9.55 -14.84 2.70
CA ASN A 185 10.65 -13.89 2.43
C ASN A 185 10.43 -12.35 2.42
N ARG A 186 9.33 -11.74 2.90
CA ARG A 186 9.29 -10.26 3.07
C ARG A 186 8.65 -9.80 4.37
N ASN A 187 9.45 -9.20 5.25
CA ASN A 187 8.94 -8.48 6.43
C ASN A 187 9.48 -7.05 6.41
N PRO A 188 8.61 -6.02 6.31
CA PRO A 188 9.05 -4.65 6.50
C PRO A 188 9.71 -4.46 7.87
N ASP A 189 10.75 -3.63 7.95
CA ASP A 189 11.36 -3.32 9.23
C ASP A 189 10.40 -2.44 10.05
N PRO A 190 9.85 -2.94 11.19
CA PRO A 190 8.86 -2.20 11.96
C PRO A 190 9.39 -0.86 12.48
N TYR A 191 10.69 -0.74 12.74
CA TYR A 191 11.29 0.53 13.18
C TYR A 191 11.45 1.53 12.04
N ALA A 192 11.68 1.05 10.82
CA ALA A 192 11.71 1.92 9.64
C ALA A 192 10.31 2.42 9.28
N VAL A 193 9.29 1.56 9.38
CA VAL A 193 7.90 1.96 9.18
C VAL A 193 7.46 2.96 10.24
N LEU A 194 7.73 2.69 11.52
CA LEU A 194 7.43 3.63 12.60
C LEU A 194 8.13 4.98 12.39
N ALA A 195 9.40 4.99 12.00
CA ALA A 195 10.13 6.21 11.68
C ALA A 195 9.47 7.01 10.55
N TRP A 196 9.02 6.34 9.49
CA TRP A 196 8.32 6.97 8.37
C TRP A 196 6.97 7.55 8.82
N GLN A 197 6.20 6.82 9.63
CA GLN A 197 4.92 7.28 10.18
C GLN A 197 5.08 8.53 11.05
N LEU A 198 6.07 8.55 11.95
CA LEU A 198 6.35 9.71 12.79
C LEU A 198 6.67 10.95 11.95
N GLN A 199 7.43 10.77 10.87
CA GLN A 199 7.72 11.85 9.94
C GLN A 199 6.47 12.31 9.18
N LEU A 200 5.63 11.38 8.72
CA LEU A 200 4.35 11.69 8.07
C LEU A 200 3.46 12.53 9.00
N MET A 201 3.28 12.09 10.24
CA MET A 201 2.49 12.79 11.25
C MET A 201 3.02 14.18 11.55
N LYS A 202 4.35 14.33 11.67
CA LYS A 202 5.01 15.62 11.88
C LYS A 202 4.73 16.59 10.73
N LEU A 203 4.87 16.12 9.49
CA LEU A 203 4.61 16.94 8.29
C LEU A 203 3.14 17.34 8.19
N ALA A 204 2.22 16.40 8.42
CA ALA A 204 0.78 16.67 8.42
C ALA A 204 0.40 17.68 9.52
N SER A 205 0.92 17.51 10.74
CA SER A 205 0.65 18.40 11.87
C SER A 205 1.20 19.82 11.68
N ALA A 206 2.21 20.00 10.83
CA ALA A 206 2.75 21.31 10.49
C ALA A 206 1.87 22.07 9.47
N GLU A 207 1.06 21.36 8.69
CA GLU A 207 0.11 21.95 7.73
C GLU A 207 -1.19 22.31 8.46
N LYS A 208 -1.58 23.59 8.45
CA LYS A 208 -2.86 24.01 9.06
C LYS A 208 -3.97 23.95 8.02
N LEU A 209 -4.87 22.98 8.18
CA LEU A 209 -6.11 22.92 7.40
C LEU A 209 -7.17 23.83 8.02
N LYS A 210 -7.94 24.50 7.17
CA LYS A 210 -8.99 25.44 7.60
C LYS A 210 -10.27 24.73 8.00
N GLU A 211 -10.68 23.75 7.21
CA GLU A 211 -11.94 23.03 7.37
C GLU A 211 -11.80 21.89 8.38
N GLU A 212 -12.84 21.59 9.14
CA GLU A 212 -12.90 20.39 9.97
C GLU A 212 -13.20 19.15 9.13
N PHE A 213 -12.84 17.97 9.63
CA PHE A 213 -13.14 16.71 8.95
C PHE A 213 -14.47 16.16 9.43
N ASP A 214 -15.30 15.72 8.49
CA ASP A 214 -16.52 14.96 8.74
C ASP A 214 -16.48 13.66 7.93
N PHE A 215 -16.67 12.52 8.59
CA PHE A 215 -16.71 11.22 7.93
C PHE A 215 -17.85 11.10 6.90
N SER A 216 -18.95 11.84 7.08
CA SER A 216 -20.12 11.75 6.20
C SER A 216 -19.83 12.17 4.75
N VAL A 217 -18.77 12.96 4.53
CA VAL A 217 -18.38 13.43 3.19
C VAL A 217 -17.78 12.32 2.33
N LEU A 218 -17.26 11.24 2.93
CA LEU A 218 -16.51 10.19 2.24
C LEU A 218 -17.41 9.12 1.58
N THR A 219 -18.27 9.58 0.68
CA THR A 219 -19.18 8.73 -0.11
C THR A 219 -18.51 8.16 -1.37
N SER A 220 -19.15 7.22 -2.05
CA SER A 220 -18.69 6.77 -3.39
C SER A 220 -18.66 7.91 -4.42
N GLU A 221 -19.54 8.91 -4.29
CA GLU A 221 -19.50 10.09 -5.18
C GLU A 221 -18.27 10.95 -4.90
N PHE A 222 -17.89 11.13 -3.64
CA PHE A 222 -16.65 11.81 -3.28
C PHE A 222 -15.42 11.16 -3.93
N GLY A 223 -15.36 9.81 -3.90
CA GLY A 223 -14.32 9.06 -4.60
C GLY A 223 -14.31 9.33 -6.11
N ARG A 224 -15.48 9.35 -6.75
CA ARG A 224 -15.61 9.64 -8.19
C ARG A 224 -15.23 11.08 -8.54
N GLU A 225 -15.60 12.05 -7.72
CA GLU A 225 -15.20 13.46 -7.90
C GLU A 225 -13.68 13.62 -7.77
N LEU A 226 -13.08 12.99 -6.76
CA LEU A 226 -11.64 12.96 -6.58
C LEU A 226 -10.94 12.31 -7.78
N ALA A 227 -11.44 11.18 -8.27
CA ALA A 227 -10.90 10.50 -9.46
C ALA A 227 -10.97 11.35 -10.73
N LYS A 228 -12.04 12.14 -10.92
CA LYS A 228 -12.20 13.04 -12.08
C LYS A 228 -11.14 14.15 -12.12
N LEU A 229 -10.52 14.50 -11.00
CA LEU A 229 -9.39 15.44 -10.99
C LEU A 229 -8.19 14.91 -11.80
N SER A 230 -8.12 13.60 -12.03
CA SER A 230 -7.10 12.99 -12.90
C SER A 230 -7.14 13.47 -14.35
N TYR A 231 -8.29 13.96 -14.83
CA TYR A 231 -8.41 14.51 -16.17
C TYR A 231 -7.60 15.79 -16.39
N LEU A 232 -7.24 16.49 -15.31
CA LEU A 232 -6.52 17.76 -15.35
C LEU A 232 -5.01 17.53 -15.22
N ASP A 233 -4.20 18.30 -15.96
CA ASP A 233 -2.73 18.21 -15.93
C ASP A 233 -2.13 18.43 -14.53
N GLN A 234 -2.83 19.21 -13.70
CA GLN A 234 -2.45 19.49 -12.30
C GLN A 234 -3.23 18.63 -11.30
N GLY A 235 -3.84 17.55 -11.75
CA GLY A 235 -4.74 16.67 -11.00
C GLY A 235 -4.21 16.27 -9.62
N PRO A 236 -2.98 15.75 -9.48
CA PRO A 236 -2.43 15.39 -8.17
C PRO A 236 -2.38 16.54 -7.15
N ARG A 237 -2.05 17.76 -7.60
CA ARG A 237 -2.06 18.96 -6.75
C ARG A 237 -3.48 19.39 -6.40
N LEU A 238 -4.41 19.30 -7.35
CA LEU A 238 -5.82 19.60 -7.12
C LEU A 238 -6.47 18.58 -6.18
N ALA A 239 -6.08 17.30 -6.25
CA ALA A 239 -6.51 16.26 -5.33
C ALA A 239 -6.06 16.58 -3.89
N LYS A 240 -4.83 17.05 -3.70
CA LYS A 240 -4.39 17.58 -2.39
C LYS A 240 -5.27 18.73 -1.91
N GLU A 241 -5.53 19.72 -2.77
CA GLU A 241 -6.39 20.85 -2.40
C GLU A 241 -7.82 20.40 -2.06
N PHE A 242 -8.39 19.49 -2.84
CA PHE A 242 -9.72 18.91 -2.64
C PHE A 242 -9.82 18.19 -1.29
N LEU A 243 -8.85 17.33 -0.97
CA LEU A 243 -8.77 16.64 0.32
C LEU A 243 -8.60 17.63 1.49
N ASN A 244 -7.72 18.62 1.33
CA ASN A 244 -7.48 19.65 2.34
C ASN A 244 -8.76 20.46 2.66
N LYS A 245 -9.60 20.75 1.64
CA LYS A 245 -10.91 21.40 1.81
C LYS A 245 -11.96 20.53 2.51
N ASN A 246 -11.69 19.24 2.67
CA ASN A 246 -12.52 18.32 3.43
C ASN A 246 -11.85 17.92 4.76
N GLY A 247 -10.82 18.64 5.20
CA GLY A 247 -10.13 18.38 6.47
C GLY A 247 -9.18 17.17 6.45
N ILE A 248 -8.85 16.64 5.27
CA ILE A 248 -7.98 15.46 5.08
C ILE A 248 -6.61 15.92 4.60
N HIS A 249 -5.55 15.54 5.31
CA HIS A 249 -4.18 15.83 4.87
C HIS A 249 -3.74 14.85 3.78
N LEU A 250 -3.12 15.37 2.71
CA LEU A 250 -2.33 14.56 1.78
C LEU A 250 -0.86 14.98 1.83
N VAL A 251 0.01 14.03 2.17
CA VAL A 251 1.46 14.24 2.27
C VAL A 251 2.18 13.25 1.37
N ILE A 252 3.05 13.77 0.51
CA ILE A 252 3.98 12.95 -0.27
C ILE A 252 5.27 12.80 0.54
N LEU A 253 5.61 11.56 0.91
CA LEU A 253 6.78 11.25 1.73
C LEU A 253 7.46 9.99 1.23
N GLU A 254 8.63 10.13 0.63
CA GLU A 254 9.43 9.00 0.15
C GLU A 254 9.60 7.92 1.22
N HIS A 255 9.45 6.66 0.82
CA HIS A 255 9.61 5.53 1.73
C HIS A 255 11.02 5.48 2.32
N LEU A 256 11.17 4.84 3.48
CA LEU A 256 12.49 4.48 4.01
C LEU A 256 12.90 3.10 3.47
N PRO A 257 14.20 2.79 3.36
CA PRO A 257 14.64 1.45 2.98
C PRO A 257 13.99 0.38 3.87
N LYS A 258 13.61 -0.75 3.27
CA LYS A 258 12.94 -1.87 3.96
C LYS A 258 11.56 -1.57 4.55
N THR A 259 10.89 -0.49 4.14
CA THR A 259 9.48 -0.30 4.49
C THR A 259 8.53 -0.91 3.46
N TYR A 260 8.92 -0.94 2.17
CA TYR A 260 8.11 -1.49 1.07
C TYR A 260 6.67 -0.93 1.01
N LEU A 261 6.50 0.33 1.42
CA LEU A 261 5.21 1.01 1.51
C LEU A 261 4.91 1.76 0.21
N ASP A 262 3.66 1.71 -0.22
CA ASP A 262 3.14 2.56 -1.29
C ASP A 262 2.32 3.74 -0.75
N GLY A 263 1.64 3.54 0.38
CA GLY A 263 0.88 4.56 1.08
C GLY A 263 0.69 4.29 2.56
N ALA A 264 -0.15 5.11 3.20
CA ALA A 264 -0.75 4.85 4.50
C ALA A 264 -1.92 5.82 4.76
N ALA A 265 -2.94 5.33 5.46
CA ALA A 265 -4.04 6.12 5.99
C ALA A 265 -4.05 6.04 7.53
N MET A 266 -4.08 7.19 8.20
CA MET A 266 -4.11 7.24 9.67
C MET A 266 -4.89 8.43 10.19
N MET A 267 -5.24 8.40 11.47
CA MET A 267 -5.91 9.51 12.17
C MET A 267 -4.92 10.21 13.10
N LEU A 268 -4.82 11.53 13.00
CA LEU A 268 -4.07 12.34 13.97
C LEU A 268 -4.83 12.43 15.30
N PRO A 269 -4.15 12.70 16.43
CA PRO A 269 -4.81 12.99 17.70
C PRO A 269 -5.82 14.15 17.63
N SER A 270 -5.68 15.04 16.64
CA SER A 270 -6.63 16.12 16.36
C SER A 270 -7.91 15.65 15.63
N GLN A 271 -8.14 14.34 15.50
CA GLN A 271 -9.25 13.76 14.73
C GLN A 271 -9.29 14.19 13.26
N ARG A 272 -8.10 14.41 12.68
CA ARG A 272 -7.93 14.72 11.25
C ARG A 272 -7.24 13.56 10.56
N PRO A 273 -7.81 13.01 9.48
CA PRO A 273 -7.17 11.94 8.74
C PRO A 273 -5.99 12.45 7.93
N VAL A 274 -5.01 11.57 7.75
CA VAL A 274 -3.79 11.81 6.99
C VAL A 274 -3.60 10.65 6.03
N ILE A 275 -3.42 11.00 4.78
CA ILE A 275 -2.97 10.11 3.71
C ILE A 275 -1.51 10.43 3.43
N GLY A 276 -0.64 9.43 3.58
CA GLY A 276 0.74 9.46 3.12
C GLY A 276 0.90 8.64 1.85
N LEU A 277 1.56 9.16 0.83
CA LEU A 277 1.93 8.40 -0.37
C LEU A 277 3.45 8.45 -0.59
N THR A 278 4.05 7.30 -0.88
CA THR A 278 5.52 7.22 -1.03
C THR A 278 6.01 7.57 -2.42
N LEU A 279 5.16 7.40 -3.42
CA LEU A 279 5.51 7.47 -4.84
C LEU A 279 6.72 6.56 -5.17
N ARG A 280 6.83 5.41 -4.49
CA ARG A 280 7.84 4.38 -4.79
C ARG A 280 7.79 4.01 -6.28
N MET A 281 6.57 3.90 -6.81
CA MET A 281 6.31 3.90 -8.23
C MET A 281 5.71 5.25 -8.63
N ASP A 282 6.54 6.15 -9.15
CA ASP A 282 6.13 7.47 -9.64
C ASP A 282 5.45 7.33 -11.00
N ARG A 283 4.19 6.85 -10.98
CA ARG A 283 3.30 6.72 -12.13
C ARG A 283 1.92 7.27 -11.77
N LEU A 284 1.22 7.81 -12.75
CA LEU A 284 -0.11 8.38 -12.54
C LEU A 284 -1.14 7.30 -12.16
N ASP A 285 -1.10 6.13 -12.80
CA ASP A 285 -2.04 5.05 -12.48
C ASP A 285 -1.87 4.56 -11.03
N ASN A 286 -0.62 4.33 -10.61
CA ASN A 286 -0.28 3.95 -9.25
C ASN A 286 -0.67 5.03 -8.23
N PHE A 287 -0.39 6.31 -8.52
CA PHE A 287 -0.77 7.42 -7.65
C PHE A 287 -2.29 7.48 -7.42
N TRP A 288 -3.08 7.45 -8.50
CA TRP A 288 -4.53 7.56 -8.38
C TRP A 288 -5.15 6.34 -7.70
N PHE A 289 -4.67 5.13 -7.97
CA PHE A 289 -5.13 3.94 -7.27
C PHE A 289 -4.82 4.00 -5.79
N ASN A 290 -3.56 4.25 -5.41
CA ASN A 290 -3.15 4.33 -4.01
C ASN A 290 -3.90 5.44 -3.26
N LEU A 291 -4.04 6.62 -3.87
CA LEU A 291 -4.78 7.71 -3.26
C LEU A 291 -6.22 7.30 -2.90
N LEU A 292 -6.95 6.70 -3.85
CA LEU A 292 -8.33 6.30 -3.64
C LEU A 292 -8.44 5.10 -2.70
N HIS A 293 -7.46 4.20 -2.71
CA HIS A 293 -7.34 3.09 -1.76
C HIS A 293 -7.19 3.61 -0.32
N GLU A 294 -6.30 4.58 -0.07
CA GLU A 294 -6.17 5.18 1.26
C GLU A 294 -7.43 5.95 1.70
N VAL A 295 -8.12 6.61 0.76
CA VAL A 295 -9.43 7.23 1.04
C VAL A 295 -10.47 6.18 1.44
N ALA A 296 -10.49 5.02 0.78
CA ALA A 296 -11.38 3.92 1.11
C ALA A 296 -11.15 3.44 2.55
N HIS A 297 -9.90 3.32 2.97
CA HIS A 297 -9.55 2.97 4.34
C HIS A 297 -10.08 3.97 5.37
N ILE A 298 -9.98 5.28 5.09
CA ILE A 298 -10.56 6.31 5.97
C ILE A 298 -12.09 6.16 6.04
N SER A 299 -12.74 5.97 4.89
CA SER A 299 -14.20 5.86 4.79
C SER A 299 -14.75 4.61 5.50
N LEU A 300 -14.17 3.45 5.23
CA LEU A 300 -14.75 2.14 5.55
C LEU A 300 -14.23 1.55 6.86
N HIS A 301 -12.98 1.88 7.25
CA HIS A 301 -12.26 1.13 8.29
C HIS A 301 -11.87 2.01 9.49
N ILE A 302 -11.38 3.24 9.26
CA ILE A 302 -10.90 4.12 10.34
C ILE A 302 -12.06 4.61 11.24
N SER A 303 -13.25 4.85 10.68
CA SER A 303 -14.44 5.28 11.43
C SER A 303 -14.92 4.27 12.48
N LYS A 304 -14.52 2.99 12.37
CA LYS A 304 -14.92 1.90 13.27
C LYS A 304 -14.06 1.80 14.55
N ASN A 305 -13.33 2.85 14.91
CA ASN A 305 -12.41 2.90 16.05
C ASN A 305 -11.29 1.83 15.99
N ARG A 306 -10.98 1.36 14.78
CA ARG A 306 -9.85 0.47 14.51
C ARG A 306 -8.68 1.35 14.11
N LEU A 307 -7.82 1.62 15.07
CA LEU A 307 -6.59 2.39 14.91
C LEU A 307 -5.55 1.60 14.08
N ARG A 308 -5.83 1.29 12.82
CA ARG A 308 -4.89 0.61 11.91
C ARG A 308 -5.25 0.90 10.48
N VAL A 309 -4.33 1.47 9.70
CA VAL A 309 -3.93 0.94 8.38
C VAL A 309 -2.49 1.35 8.10
N ILE A 310 -1.61 0.36 7.97
CA ILE A 310 -0.34 0.52 7.24
C ILE A 310 -0.54 -0.30 5.98
N THR A 311 -0.59 0.35 4.82
CA THR A 311 -0.74 -0.35 3.55
C THR A 311 0.62 -0.85 3.09
N GLU A 312 0.80 -2.17 3.19
CA GLU A 312 1.88 -2.88 2.52
C GLU A 312 1.64 -2.86 1.00
N SER A 313 2.71 -3.02 0.22
CA SER A 313 2.74 -3.11 -1.24
C SER A 313 1.45 -3.67 -1.84
N LEU A 314 0.90 -2.99 -2.85
CA LEU A 314 -0.33 -3.31 -3.62
C LEU A 314 -0.50 -4.77 -4.08
N GLU A 315 0.53 -5.60 -3.91
CA GLU A 315 0.68 -6.90 -4.54
C GLU A 315 0.60 -8.06 -3.53
N HIS A 316 0.63 -7.83 -2.20
CA HIS A 316 0.80 -8.94 -1.22
C HIS A 316 -0.18 -8.97 -0.03
N VAL A 317 -1.42 -8.53 -0.21
CA VAL A 317 -2.49 -8.83 0.78
C VAL A 317 -3.75 -9.32 0.07
N SER A 318 -3.66 -10.47 -0.59
CA SER A 318 -4.77 -11.09 -1.35
C SER A 318 -5.92 -11.63 -0.49
N SER A 319 -5.96 -11.30 0.80
CA SER A 319 -6.52 -12.14 1.86
C SER A 319 -7.32 -11.39 2.92
N ASP A 320 -7.02 -10.10 3.15
CA ASP A 320 -7.64 -9.33 4.23
C ASP A 320 -8.95 -8.73 3.73
N PRO A 321 -10.11 -8.98 4.39
CA PRO A 321 -11.38 -8.43 3.96
C PRO A 321 -11.37 -6.90 3.84
N GLU A 322 -10.65 -6.18 4.71
CA GLU A 322 -10.56 -4.73 4.67
C GLU A 322 -9.79 -4.25 3.42
N GLU A 323 -8.66 -4.89 3.06
CA GLU A 323 -7.89 -4.59 1.85
C GLU A 323 -8.68 -4.90 0.57
N ILE A 324 -9.43 -6.01 0.55
CA ILE A 324 -10.31 -6.36 -0.58
C ILE A 324 -11.42 -5.31 -0.73
N GLU A 325 -12.00 -4.84 0.38
CA GLU A 325 -13.03 -3.81 0.38
C GLU A 325 -12.47 -2.47 -0.14
N ALA A 326 -11.30 -2.06 0.35
CA ALA A 326 -10.61 -0.85 -0.07
C ALA A 326 -10.23 -0.88 -1.56
N ASN A 327 -9.65 -2.00 -2.02
CA ASN A 327 -9.30 -2.19 -3.44
C ASN A 327 -10.53 -2.12 -4.35
N ARG A 328 -11.64 -2.75 -3.96
CA ARG A 328 -12.89 -2.69 -4.72
C ARG A 328 -13.44 -1.26 -4.76
N TRP A 329 -13.46 -0.58 -3.62
CA TRP A 329 -13.94 0.80 -3.54
C TRP A 329 -13.10 1.74 -4.40
N ALA A 330 -11.77 1.61 -4.36
CA ALA A 330 -10.86 2.44 -5.16
C ALA A 330 -11.02 2.18 -6.66
N ALA A 331 -11.11 0.90 -7.06
CA ALA A 331 -11.31 0.52 -8.46
C ALA A 331 -12.63 1.07 -9.02
N ASP A 332 -13.72 0.97 -8.24
CA ASP A 332 -15.04 1.48 -8.61
C ASP A 332 -15.10 3.01 -8.64
N ALA A 333 -14.45 3.69 -7.69
CA ALA A 333 -14.35 5.14 -7.66
C ALA A 333 -13.60 5.69 -8.90
N LEU A 334 -12.55 4.99 -9.35
CA LEU A 334 -11.79 5.35 -10.54
C LEU A 334 -12.56 5.09 -11.83
N ILE A 335 -13.12 3.89 -11.97
CA ILE A 335 -13.95 3.49 -13.11
C ILE A 335 -15.07 2.58 -12.58
N PRO A 336 -16.33 3.05 -12.58
CA PRO A 336 -17.46 2.27 -12.09
C PRO A 336 -17.53 0.89 -12.73
N GLU A 337 -17.82 -0.14 -11.93
CA GLU A 337 -17.78 -1.53 -12.37
C GLU A 337 -18.69 -1.79 -13.56
N GLU A 338 -19.87 -1.17 -13.61
CA GLU A 338 -20.80 -1.31 -14.73
C GLU A 338 -20.22 -0.75 -16.03
N ILE A 339 -19.53 0.40 -15.94
CA ILE A 339 -18.88 1.04 -17.09
C ILE A 339 -17.69 0.20 -17.57
N TRP A 340 -16.90 -0.32 -16.62
CA TRP A 340 -15.74 -1.17 -16.93
C TRP A 340 -16.15 -2.49 -17.61
N ARG A 341 -17.18 -3.16 -17.08
CA ARG A 341 -17.67 -4.40 -17.70
C ARG A 341 -18.26 -4.16 -19.09
N ALA A 342 -18.92 -3.01 -19.31
CA ALA A 342 -19.52 -2.68 -20.59
C ALA A 342 -18.49 -2.39 -21.71
N CYS A 343 -17.28 -1.90 -21.39
CA CYS A 343 -16.28 -1.60 -22.42
C CYS A 343 -15.53 -2.85 -22.94
N GLY A 344 -15.52 -3.96 -22.18
CA GLY A 344 -14.94 -5.23 -22.62
C GLY A 344 -13.42 -5.22 -22.82
N PHE A 345 -12.71 -4.31 -22.13
CA PHE A 345 -11.26 -4.18 -22.26
C PHE A 345 -10.50 -5.41 -21.77
N ASN A 346 -9.40 -5.71 -22.44
CA ASN A 346 -8.54 -6.85 -22.18
C ASN A 346 -7.10 -6.57 -22.68
N SER A 347 -6.23 -7.58 -22.66
CA SER A 347 -4.83 -7.45 -23.07
C SER A 347 -4.61 -7.09 -24.56
N SER A 348 -5.66 -7.16 -25.39
CA SER A 348 -5.63 -6.81 -26.81
C SER A 348 -6.20 -5.42 -27.12
N THR A 349 -6.67 -4.68 -26.12
CA THR A 349 -7.22 -3.33 -26.28
C THR A 349 -6.14 -2.37 -26.82
N THR A 350 -6.50 -1.53 -27.78
CA THR A 350 -5.56 -0.59 -28.40
C THR A 350 -5.39 0.68 -27.57
N GLU A 351 -4.25 1.36 -27.71
CA GLU A 351 -4.02 2.65 -27.06
C GLU A 351 -5.07 3.70 -27.49
N SER A 352 -5.55 3.65 -28.73
CA SER A 352 -6.58 4.57 -29.23
C SER A 352 -7.93 4.34 -28.54
N GLU A 353 -8.31 3.09 -28.25
CA GLU A 353 -9.53 2.77 -27.50
C GLU A 353 -9.42 3.24 -26.06
N ILE A 354 -8.27 3.04 -25.42
CA ILE A 354 -7.98 3.55 -24.08
C ILE A 354 -8.15 5.07 -24.04
N LEU A 355 -7.49 5.80 -24.95
CA LEU A 355 -7.57 7.26 -25.02
C LEU A 355 -8.99 7.77 -25.26
N ALA A 356 -9.74 7.14 -26.18
CA ALA A 356 -11.11 7.52 -26.47
C ALA A 356 -12.03 7.30 -25.26
N PHE A 357 -11.90 6.15 -24.58
CA PHE A 357 -12.66 5.81 -23.39
C PHE A 357 -12.36 6.76 -22.22
N SER A 358 -11.08 6.94 -21.87
CA SER A 358 -10.70 7.81 -20.74
C SER A 358 -11.14 9.26 -20.97
N LYS A 359 -11.10 9.74 -22.22
CA LYS A 359 -11.65 11.04 -22.60
C LYS A 359 -13.17 11.11 -22.41
N ALA A 360 -13.90 10.06 -22.79
CA ALA A 360 -15.36 10.01 -22.68
C ALA A 360 -15.83 10.08 -21.22
N ILE A 361 -15.15 9.38 -20.31
CA ILE A 361 -15.49 9.36 -18.88
C ILE A 361 -14.75 10.42 -18.05
N ARG A 362 -13.89 11.23 -18.69
CA ARG A 362 -13.09 12.31 -18.11
C ARG A 362 -12.19 11.84 -16.95
N ILE A 363 -11.28 10.92 -17.26
CA ILE A 363 -10.16 10.52 -16.39
C ILE A 363 -8.85 10.47 -17.18
N HIS A 364 -7.72 10.39 -16.48
CA HIS A 364 -6.42 10.20 -17.13
C HIS A 364 -6.31 8.80 -17.78
N PRO A 365 -5.77 8.66 -19.01
CA PRO A 365 -5.62 7.36 -19.68
C PRO A 365 -4.71 6.36 -18.94
N ALA A 366 -3.78 6.87 -18.12
CA ALA A 366 -2.97 6.03 -17.23
C ALA A 366 -3.83 5.11 -16.36
N ILE A 367 -4.94 5.60 -15.80
CA ILE A 367 -5.81 4.82 -14.91
C ILE A 367 -6.40 3.60 -15.64
N THR A 368 -6.94 3.83 -16.84
CA THR A 368 -7.47 2.78 -17.70
C THR A 368 -6.38 1.78 -18.09
N ALA A 369 -5.22 2.26 -18.56
CA ALA A 369 -4.09 1.41 -18.93
C ALA A 369 -3.56 0.58 -17.75
N GLY A 370 -3.46 1.18 -16.56
CA GLY A 370 -3.04 0.53 -15.32
C GLY A 370 -4.00 -0.58 -14.90
N ARG A 371 -5.31 -0.34 -14.98
CA ARG A 371 -6.33 -1.36 -14.68
C ARG A 371 -6.26 -2.55 -15.64
N ILE A 372 -6.05 -2.32 -16.93
CA ILE A 372 -5.85 -3.43 -17.90
C ILE A 372 -4.60 -4.24 -17.56
N ARG A 373 -3.47 -3.58 -17.24
CA ARG A 373 -2.24 -4.28 -16.83
C ARG A 373 -2.48 -5.19 -15.63
N HIS A 374 -3.12 -4.65 -14.60
CA HIS A 374 -3.43 -5.38 -13.37
C HIS A 374 -4.36 -6.57 -13.62
N GLU A 375 -5.53 -6.36 -14.24
CA GLU A 375 -6.51 -7.44 -14.48
C GLU A 375 -6.02 -8.51 -15.47
N SER A 376 -5.12 -8.16 -16.39
CA SER A 376 -4.51 -9.12 -17.31
C SER A 376 -3.25 -9.79 -16.78
N GLY A 377 -2.70 -9.32 -15.64
CA GLY A 377 -1.38 -9.72 -15.14
C GLY A 377 -0.22 -9.39 -16.07
N ASN A 378 -0.42 -8.52 -17.07
CA ASN A 378 0.60 -8.18 -18.05
C ASN A 378 1.12 -6.74 -17.88
N TYR A 379 2.10 -6.60 -17.00
CA TYR A 379 2.78 -5.36 -16.66
C TYR A 379 3.77 -4.85 -17.73
N THR A 380 3.82 -5.49 -18.90
CA THR A 380 4.58 -4.96 -20.04
C THR A 380 3.72 -4.07 -20.96
N LEU A 381 2.40 -4.06 -20.77
CA LEU A 381 1.48 -3.29 -21.60
C LEU A 381 1.52 -1.79 -21.27
N TYR A 382 1.30 -0.98 -22.31
CA TYR A 382 1.00 0.46 -22.26
C TYR A 382 1.95 1.32 -21.43
N SER A 383 3.24 0.95 -21.29
CA SER A 383 4.19 1.68 -20.44
C SER A 383 4.25 3.20 -20.71
N ARG A 384 4.00 3.62 -21.96
CA ARG A 384 3.96 5.03 -22.37
C ARG A 384 2.76 5.81 -21.83
N LEU A 385 1.65 5.12 -21.54
CA LEU A 385 0.41 5.75 -21.06
C LEU A 385 0.37 5.95 -19.54
N LEU A 386 1.27 5.30 -18.78
CA LEU A 386 1.21 5.29 -17.30
C LEU A 386 1.66 6.59 -16.65
N GLY A 387 2.24 7.51 -17.41
CA GLY A 387 2.68 8.81 -16.89
C GLY A 387 3.81 8.71 -15.87
N LYS A 388 4.85 7.93 -16.20
CA LYS A 388 6.04 7.76 -15.35
C LYS A 388 6.77 9.09 -15.12
N GLY A 389 7.17 9.33 -13.88
CA GLY A 389 7.95 10.50 -13.46
C GLY A 389 7.17 11.81 -13.47
N LEU A 390 5.85 11.75 -13.65
CA LEU A 390 5.02 12.94 -13.78
C LEU A 390 4.44 13.42 -12.44
N VAL A 391 4.33 12.56 -11.42
CA VAL A 391 3.61 12.91 -10.18
C VAL A 391 4.51 13.71 -9.25
N ARG A 392 5.74 13.26 -9.00
CA ARG A 392 6.66 13.91 -8.06
C ARG A 392 6.94 15.39 -8.40
N PRO A 393 7.23 15.77 -9.67
CA PRO A 393 7.48 17.18 -10.02
C PRO A 393 6.30 18.11 -9.73
N ILE A 394 5.06 17.61 -9.80
CA ILE A 394 3.85 18.40 -9.51
C ILE A 394 3.84 18.89 -8.06
N PHE A 395 4.33 18.07 -7.11
CA PHE A 395 4.42 18.43 -5.70
C PHE A 395 5.69 19.21 -5.33
N GLU A 396 6.73 19.12 -6.14
CA GLU A 396 8.02 19.79 -5.89
C GLU A 396 8.12 21.19 -6.49
N SER A 397 7.35 21.49 -7.54
CA SER A 397 7.34 22.78 -8.24
C SER A 397 7.03 24.02 -7.37
N GLY A 398 6.58 23.82 -6.12
CA GLY A 398 6.40 24.87 -5.11
C GLY A 398 7.54 25.03 -4.08
N LYS A 399 8.52 24.11 -4.04
CA LYS A 399 9.69 24.20 -3.16
C LYS A 399 10.74 25.07 -3.85
N LYS A 400 10.97 26.29 -3.35
CA LYS A 400 12.17 27.07 -3.71
C LYS A 400 13.39 26.20 -3.44
N VAL A 401 14.01 25.69 -4.50
CA VAL A 401 15.32 25.02 -4.42
C VAL A 401 16.31 26.03 -3.84
N PRO A 402 17.06 25.72 -2.76
CA PRO A 402 18.15 26.59 -2.33
C PRO A 402 19.14 26.68 -3.48
N LYS A 403 19.39 27.90 -3.98
CA LYS A 403 20.36 28.19 -5.05
C LYS A 403 21.68 27.50 -4.71
N ARG A 404 22.00 26.38 -5.37
CA ARG A 404 23.36 25.85 -5.39
C ARG A 404 24.22 26.88 -6.13
N GLY A 405 25.33 27.22 -5.49
CA GLY A 405 26.17 28.38 -5.80
C GLY A 405 26.56 28.46 -7.27
N THR A 406 26.55 29.70 -7.76
CA THR A 406 27.24 30.14 -8.97
C THR A 406 28.66 29.60 -8.99
N PHE A 407 28.94 28.67 -9.90
CA PHE A 407 30.31 28.42 -10.31
C PHE A 407 30.78 29.65 -11.08
N LYS A 408 31.85 30.25 -10.56
CA LYS A 408 32.56 31.38 -11.16
C LYS A 408 33.03 31.00 -12.55
N GLU A 409 32.85 31.92 -13.50
CA GLU A 409 33.67 32.01 -14.69
C GLU A 409 35.14 32.14 -14.29
N SER A 410 36.00 31.38 -14.95
CA SER A 410 37.42 31.67 -15.00
C SER A 410 38.00 31.25 -16.35
N ALA A 411 38.43 32.30 -17.07
CA ALA A 411 39.28 32.38 -18.27
C ALA A 411 38.65 31.98 -19.62
#